data_AF-A0A023EPX5-F1
#
_entry.id   AF-A0A023EPX5-F1
#
_cell.length_a   1.000
_cell.length_b   1.000
_cell.length_c   1.000
_cell.angle_alpha   90.00
_cell.angle_beta   90.00
_cell.angle_gamma   90.00
#
_symmetry.space_group_name_H-M   'P 1'
#
loop_
_entity.id
_entity.type
_entity.pdbx_description
1 polymer ?
#
loop_
_entity_poly.entity_id
_entity_poly.type
_entity_poly.pdbx_seq_one_letter_code
_entity_poly.pdbx_strand_id
1 'polypeptide(L)'
;MARLSNVRVKLCDQILLHKLHVLNNAVSQKGVTEREMEEAFKQSIGYRPSRLSWTQWNDGTLSILYSVIFVIALFVLTPFLASFIEVILGTRCIVPNNYLVWEATRPLSDCDFCRGVQGPIILSNLSREEFKPYAYSSRPIIIKNAISHWPAARLLNFTFLKDLYYKHPSALNSFHEDCQFLHFKSNFQTLKDVFRMSEDFRSGHKPWYVGWSNCNPVILAELRKLYPKPHFLPEDAEMPNTDFVFLGYEQGAVMHIDYIPRLMWQAQLRGNKSWILAPTPECDVRMSQF
;
A
#
# COMPACT_ATOMS: atom_id res chain seq x y z
N MET A 1 6.73 -80.28 77.39
CA MET A 1 6.75 -78.80 77.54
C MET A 1 5.72 -78.05 76.68
N ALA A 2 4.77 -78.69 75.99
CA ALA A 2 3.77 -78.00 75.14
C ALA A 2 2.38 -77.76 75.80
N ARG A 3 2.16 -78.23 77.04
CA ARG A 3 0.87 -78.07 77.75
C ARG A 3 0.76 -76.79 78.59
N LEU A 4 1.89 -76.18 78.96
CA LEU A 4 1.93 -74.99 79.84
C LEU A 4 1.77 -73.66 79.08
N SER A 5 2.19 -73.56 77.82
CA SER A 5 2.02 -72.32 77.03
C SER A 5 0.57 -72.11 76.59
N ASN A 6 -0.13 -73.18 76.24
CA ASN A 6 -1.52 -73.13 75.77
C ASN A 6 -2.53 -72.77 76.88
N VAL A 7 -2.19 -73.05 78.14
CA VAL A 7 -2.98 -72.64 79.31
C VAL A 7 -2.74 -71.18 79.66
N ARG A 8 -1.49 -70.68 79.53
CA ARG A 8 -1.16 -69.27 79.76
C ARG A 8 -1.81 -68.33 78.74
N VAL A 9 -1.86 -68.72 77.46
CA VAL A 9 -2.51 -67.92 76.41
C VAL A 9 -4.02 -67.84 76.65
N LYS A 10 -4.67 -68.96 76.96
CA LYS A 10 -6.10 -68.99 77.32
C LYS A 10 -6.43 -68.17 78.59
N LEU A 11 -5.53 -68.15 79.58
CA LEU A 11 -5.71 -67.36 80.79
C LEU A 11 -5.54 -65.86 80.52
N CYS A 12 -4.55 -65.46 79.71
CA CYS A 12 -4.40 -64.07 79.28
C CYS A 12 -5.62 -63.57 78.49
N ASP A 13 -6.15 -64.39 77.57
CA ASP A 13 -7.32 -64.02 76.77
C ASP A 13 -8.58 -63.88 77.64
N GLN A 14 -8.75 -64.76 78.63
CA GLN A 14 -9.84 -64.66 79.61
C GLN A 14 -9.73 -63.41 80.50
N ILE A 15 -8.51 -63.05 80.93
CA ILE A 15 -8.26 -61.82 81.70
C ILE A 15 -8.54 -60.59 80.83
N LEU A 16 -8.14 -60.60 79.56
CA LEU A 16 -8.34 -59.50 78.62
C LEU A 16 -9.83 -59.29 78.34
N LEU A 17 -10.56 -60.36 78.04
CA LEU A 17 -12.01 -60.36 77.85
C LEU A 17 -12.75 -59.88 79.10
N HIS A 18 -12.35 -60.33 80.28
CA HIS A 18 -12.95 -59.88 81.53
C HIS A 18 -12.72 -58.38 81.76
N LYS A 19 -11.50 -57.88 81.54
CA LYS A 19 -11.20 -56.44 81.65
C LYS A 19 -11.97 -55.61 80.64
N LEU A 20 -12.14 -56.09 79.41
CA LEU A 20 -12.93 -55.44 78.37
C LEU A 20 -14.42 -55.38 78.76
N HIS A 21 -14.95 -56.46 79.33
CA HIS A 21 -16.34 -56.52 79.77
C HIS A 21 -16.62 -55.61 80.97
N VAL A 22 -15.66 -55.50 81.90
CA VAL A 22 -15.72 -54.54 83.03
C VAL A 22 -15.63 -53.10 82.52
N LEU A 23 -14.76 -52.82 81.55
CA LEU A 23 -14.64 -51.50 80.93
C LEU A 23 -15.96 -51.12 80.23
N ASN A 24 -16.50 -52.04 79.43
CA ASN A 24 -17.76 -51.84 78.70
C ASN A 24 -18.95 -51.61 79.65
N ASN A 25 -19.05 -52.38 80.75
CA ASN A 25 -20.10 -52.19 81.75
C ASN A 25 -19.95 -50.86 82.51
N ALA A 26 -18.71 -50.45 82.84
CA ALA A 26 -18.45 -49.17 83.49
C ALA A 26 -18.76 -47.97 82.58
N VAL A 27 -18.49 -48.11 81.28
CA VAL A 27 -18.79 -47.13 80.24
C VAL A 27 -20.31 -47.03 80.00
N SER A 28 -21.00 -48.18 80.01
CA SER A 28 -22.46 -48.26 79.86
C SER A 28 -23.22 -47.65 81.05
N GLN A 29 -22.68 -47.73 82.28
CA GLN A 29 -23.27 -47.08 83.46
C GLN A 29 -22.95 -45.58 83.59
N LYS A 30 -21.84 -45.10 83.00
CA LYS A 30 -21.40 -43.69 83.10
C LYS A 30 -21.82 -42.80 81.92
N GLY A 31 -22.60 -43.32 80.98
CA GLY A 31 -23.24 -42.51 79.94
C GLY A 31 -22.28 -41.99 78.87
N VAL A 32 -21.34 -42.81 78.42
CA VAL A 32 -20.55 -42.50 77.22
C VAL A 32 -21.36 -42.89 75.99
N THR A 33 -21.50 -41.96 75.07
CA THR A 33 -22.27 -42.16 73.83
C THR A 33 -21.47 -42.99 72.82
N GLU A 34 -22.17 -43.75 71.97
CA GLU A 34 -21.54 -44.59 70.93
C GLU A 34 -20.59 -43.80 70.01
N ARG A 35 -20.90 -42.52 69.77
CA ARG A 35 -20.04 -41.60 69.00
C ARG A 35 -18.70 -41.30 69.67
N GLU A 36 -18.68 -41.14 70.98
CA GLU A 36 -17.44 -40.87 71.72
C GLU A 36 -16.52 -42.10 71.72
N MET A 37 -17.11 -43.31 71.75
CA MET A 37 -16.34 -44.55 71.58
C MET A 37 -15.81 -44.69 70.15
N GLU A 38 -16.61 -44.33 69.13
CA GLU A 38 -16.18 -44.36 67.74
C GLU A 38 -15.05 -43.36 67.47
N GLU A 39 -15.10 -42.16 68.04
CA GLU A 39 -14.05 -41.14 67.94
C GLU A 39 -12.77 -41.56 68.66
N ALA A 40 -12.86 -42.09 69.88
CA ALA A 40 -11.71 -42.62 70.61
C ALA A 40 -11.06 -43.80 69.87
N PHE A 41 -11.86 -44.67 69.26
CA PHE A 41 -11.37 -45.77 68.43
C PHE A 41 -10.63 -45.24 67.20
N LYS A 42 -11.23 -44.31 66.44
CA LYS A 42 -10.60 -43.64 65.28
C LYS A 42 -9.27 -42.98 65.67
N GLN A 43 -9.21 -42.33 66.83
CA GLN A 43 -7.99 -41.71 67.33
C GLN A 43 -6.92 -42.74 67.72
N SER A 44 -7.33 -43.87 68.33
CA SER A 44 -6.41 -44.94 68.74
C SER A 44 -5.72 -45.65 67.57
N ILE A 45 -6.39 -45.74 66.42
CA ILE A 45 -5.84 -46.34 65.19
C ILE A 45 -5.16 -45.30 64.28
N GLY A 46 -5.06 -44.04 64.72
CA GLY A 46 -4.45 -42.96 63.94
C GLY A 46 -5.22 -42.60 62.67
N TYR A 47 -6.55 -42.80 62.66
CA TYR A 47 -7.39 -42.51 61.50
C TYR A 47 -7.41 -41.00 61.23
N ARG A 48 -6.87 -40.58 60.08
CA ARG A 48 -7.04 -39.23 59.54
C ARG A 48 -8.15 -39.25 58.48
N PRO A 49 -9.23 -38.46 58.62
CA PRO A 49 -10.21 -38.36 57.55
C PRO A 49 -9.55 -37.76 56.31
N SER A 50 -9.84 -38.32 55.14
CA SER A 50 -9.47 -37.71 53.86
C SER A 50 -10.25 -36.40 53.70
N ARG A 51 -9.60 -35.27 53.95
CA ARG A 51 -10.17 -33.95 53.62
C ARG A 51 -10.19 -33.80 52.10
N LEU A 52 -11.28 -34.23 51.47
CA LEU A 52 -11.69 -33.71 50.17
C LEU A 52 -12.50 -32.42 50.44
N SER A 53 -11.82 -31.32 50.81
CA SER A 53 -12.46 -30.01 50.94
C SER A 53 -12.34 -29.25 49.62
N TRP A 54 -13.47 -29.01 48.97
CA TRP A 54 -13.62 -28.23 47.73
C TRP A 54 -13.42 -26.71 47.91
N THR A 55 -12.67 -26.26 48.92
CA THR A 55 -12.54 -24.85 49.30
C THR A 55 -11.12 -24.45 49.67
N GLN A 56 -10.15 -24.88 48.87
CA GLN A 56 -8.81 -24.31 48.89
C GLN A 56 -8.35 -24.25 47.43
N TRP A 57 -8.58 -23.10 46.77
CA TRP A 57 -7.93 -22.82 45.49
C TRP A 57 -6.42 -22.80 45.76
N ASN A 58 -5.72 -23.85 45.34
CA ASN A 58 -4.27 -23.94 45.46
C ASN A 58 -3.64 -22.82 44.63
N ASP A 59 -2.67 -22.09 45.20
CA ASP A 59 -1.85 -21.12 44.46
C ASP A 59 -1.28 -21.74 43.17
N GLY A 60 -1.00 -23.05 43.19
CA GLY A 60 -0.61 -23.82 42.01
C GLY A 60 -1.68 -23.91 40.92
N THR A 61 -2.95 -24.10 41.26
CA THR A 61 -4.05 -24.14 40.27
C THR A 61 -4.31 -22.78 39.63
N LEU A 62 -4.17 -21.69 40.40
CA LEU A 62 -4.28 -20.33 39.87
C LEU A 62 -3.09 -20.01 38.97
N SER A 63 -1.87 -20.39 39.37
CA SER A 63 -0.65 -20.25 38.56
C SER A 63 -0.70 -21.05 37.27
N ILE A 64 -1.23 -22.28 37.31
CA ILE A 64 -1.46 -23.10 36.12
C ILE A 64 -2.49 -22.43 35.21
N LEU A 65 -3.59 -21.92 35.75
CA LEU A 65 -4.61 -21.21 34.98
C LEU A 65 -4.04 -19.97 34.29
N TYR A 66 -3.26 -19.14 35.00
CA TYR A 66 -2.59 -17.98 34.41
C TYR A 66 -1.54 -18.36 33.37
N SER A 67 -0.79 -19.45 33.61
CA SER A 67 0.19 -19.95 32.65
C SER A 67 -0.49 -20.44 31.37
N VAL A 68 -1.62 -21.16 31.50
CA VAL A 68 -2.41 -21.61 30.35
C VAL A 68 -3.01 -20.42 29.60
N ILE A 69 -3.57 -19.43 30.31
CA ILE A 69 -4.10 -18.20 29.70
C ILE A 69 -2.98 -17.44 28.99
N PHE A 70 -1.80 -17.32 29.60
CA PHE A 70 -0.65 -16.64 29.01
C PHE A 70 -0.15 -17.35 27.74
N VAL A 71 -0.09 -18.68 27.77
CA VAL A 71 0.26 -19.50 26.60
C VAL A 71 -0.77 -19.32 25.49
N ILE A 72 -2.08 -19.39 25.80
CA ILE A 72 -3.15 -19.15 24.83
C ILE A 72 -3.05 -17.73 24.27
N ALA A 73 -2.83 -16.72 25.12
CA ALA A 73 -2.66 -15.34 24.72
C ALA A 73 -1.46 -15.17 23.80
N LEU A 74 -0.32 -15.80 24.10
CA LEU A 74 0.84 -15.83 23.20
C LEU A 74 0.48 -16.46 21.85
N PHE A 75 -0.17 -17.64 21.84
CA PHE A 75 -0.54 -18.33 20.61
C PHE A 75 -1.56 -17.58 19.76
N VAL A 76 -2.35 -16.66 20.33
CA VAL A 76 -3.33 -15.85 19.60
C VAL A 76 -2.77 -14.47 19.22
N LEU A 77 -2.07 -13.80 20.13
CA LEU A 77 -1.49 -12.47 19.91
C LEU A 77 -0.31 -12.51 18.95
N THR A 78 0.54 -13.54 19.01
CA THR A 78 1.72 -13.62 18.13
C THR A 78 1.37 -13.75 16.64
N PRO A 79 0.45 -14.63 16.18
CA PRO A 79 0.07 -14.66 14.77
C PRO A 79 -0.69 -13.42 14.33
N PHE A 80 -1.46 -12.80 15.24
CA PHE A 80 -2.15 -11.54 14.95
C PHE A 80 -1.15 -10.39 14.75
N LEU A 81 -0.18 -10.23 15.66
CA LEU A 81 0.90 -9.25 15.55
C LEU A 81 1.78 -9.52 14.34
N ALA A 82 2.12 -10.79 14.07
CA ALA A 82 2.89 -11.17 12.89
C ALA A 82 2.15 -10.82 11.60
N SER A 83 0.86 -11.17 11.49
CA SER A 83 0.04 -10.82 10.32
C SER A 83 -0.11 -9.31 10.15
N PHE A 84 -0.30 -8.57 11.25
CA PHE A 84 -0.39 -7.12 11.21
C PHE A 84 0.92 -6.46 10.76
N ILE A 85 2.06 -6.95 11.27
CA ILE A 85 3.38 -6.49 10.83
C ILE A 85 3.64 -6.88 9.38
N GLU A 86 3.25 -8.08 8.94
CA GLU A 86 3.35 -8.48 7.53
C GLU A 86 2.48 -7.61 6.62
N VAL A 87 1.28 -7.22 7.04
CA VAL A 87 0.44 -6.28 6.29
C VAL A 87 1.10 -4.90 6.21
N ILE A 88 1.59 -4.35 7.32
CA ILE A 88 2.24 -3.03 7.33
C ILE A 88 3.53 -3.03 6.52
N LEU A 89 4.40 -4.03 6.72
CA LEU A 89 5.67 -4.16 5.98
C LEU A 89 5.45 -4.55 4.51
N GLY A 90 4.35 -5.26 4.23
CA GLY A 90 3.93 -5.63 2.87
C GLY A 90 3.27 -4.48 2.12
N THR A 91 2.61 -3.55 2.81
CA THR A 91 2.06 -2.34 2.20
C THR A 91 3.17 -1.35 1.89
N ARG A 92 3.59 -1.30 0.62
CA ARG A 92 4.58 -0.32 0.14
C ARG A 92 4.10 1.14 0.23
N CYS A 93 2.78 1.37 0.21
CA CYS A 93 2.18 2.70 0.28
C CYS A 93 0.98 2.71 1.24
N ILE A 94 1.16 3.21 2.47
CA ILE A 94 0.06 3.40 3.44
C ILE A 94 -0.88 4.52 2.98
N VAL A 95 -0.33 5.55 2.36
CA VAL A 95 -1.07 6.69 1.82
C VAL A 95 -1.21 6.53 0.30
N PRO A 96 -2.42 6.62 -0.26
CA PRO A 96 -2.61 6.53 -1.70
C PRO A 96 -1.94 7.70 -2.41
N ASN A 97 -1.24 7.40 -3.50
CA ASN A 97 -0.53 8.38 -4.31
C ASN A 97 -1.48 9.11 -5.28
N ASN A 98 -2.53 9.75 -4.76
CA ASN A 98 -3.56 10.43 -5.55
C ASN A 98 -3.31 11.94 -5.65
N TYR A 99 -4.03 12.63 -6.54
CA TYR A 99 -3.85 14.06 -6.81
C TYR A 99 -3.93 14.94 -5.56
N LEU A 100 -4.81 14.60 -4.61
CA LEU A 100 -4.95 15.35 -3.37
C LEU A 100 -3.71 15.24 -2.49
N VAL A 101 -3.16 14.03 -2.34
CA VAL A 101 -1.94 13.81 -1.56
C VAL A 101 -0.75 14.48 -2.23
N TRP A 102 -0.63 14.39 -3.56
CA TRP A 102 0.40 15.11 -4.32
C TRP A 102 0.34 16.62 -4.10
N GLU A 103 -0.84 17.22 -4.26
CA GLU A 103 -1.00 18.67 -4.11
C GLU A 103 -0.79 19.12 -2.66
N ALA A 104 -1.21 18.33 -1.67
CA ALA A 104 -1.04 18.65 -0.25
C ALA A 104 0.41 18.49 0.24
N THR A 105 1.20 17.63 -0.39
CA THR A 105 2.59 17.34 0.02
C THR A 105 3.63 18.01 -0.87
N ARG A 106 3.22 18.67 -1.96
CA ARG A 106 4.16 19.38 -2.83
C ARG A 106 4.84 20.53 -2.07
N PRO A 107 6.11 20.82 -2.37
CA PRO A 107 6.76 22.01 -1.83
C PRO A 107 6.06 23.28 -2.34
N LEU A 108 6.03 24.32 -1.49
CA LEU A 108 5.59 25.65 -1.90
C LEU A 108 6.50 26.18 -3.00
N SER A 109 5.90 26.71 -4.08
CA SER A 109 6.68 27.25 -5.19
C SER A 109 7.28 28.60 -4.83
N ASP A 110 8.50 28.86 -5.28
CA ASP A 110 9.08 30.19 -5.25
C ASP A 110 8.44 31.04 -6.36
N CYS A 111 7.58 32.00 -6.00
CA CYS A 111 6.87 32.83 -6.97
C CYS A 111 7.76 33.78 -7.77
N ASP A 112 9.07 33.82 -7.55
CA ASP A 112 9.98 34.70 -8.28
C ASP A 112 10.11 34.34 -9.77
N PHE A 113 9.89 33.07 -10.17
CA PHE A 113 9.86 32.67 -11.58
C PHE A 113 8.79 33.41 -12.39
N CYS A 114 7.77 33.89 -11.69
CA CYS A 114 6.54 34.43 -12.23
C CYS A 114 6.55 35.97 -12.23
N ARG A 115 7.53 36.59 -11.55
CA ARG A 115 7.66 38.04 -11.40
C ARG A 115 7.91 38.72 -12.75
N GLY A 116 7.03 39.65 -13.13
CA GLY A 116 7.18 40.46 -14.35
C GLY A 116 7.01 39.69 -15.66
N VAL A 117 6.46 38.48 -15.62
CA VAL A 117 6.21 37.66 -16.81
C VAL A 117 4.91 38.11 -17.46
N GLN A 118 4.96 38.87 -18.56
CA GLN A 118 3.77 39.34 -19.28
C GLN A 118 3.25 38.39 -20.37
N GLY A 119 4.03 37.36 -20.69
CA GLY A 119 3.75 36.46 -21.79
C GLY A 119 4.97 35.59 -22.10
N PRO A 120 4.85 34.71 -23.11
CA PRO A 120 5.94 33.84 -23.50
C PRO A 120 7.08 34.63 -24.14
N ILE A 121 8.31 34.21 -23.86
CA ILE A 121 9.48 34.67 -24.61
C ILE A 121 9.41 34.04 -26.00
N ILE A 122 9.44 34.85 -27.05
CA ILE A 122 9.39 34.37 -28.43
C ILE A 122 10.79 34.48 -29.03
N LEU A 123 11.35 33.34 -29.42
CA LEU A 123 12.67 33.23 -30.04
C LEU A 123 12.56 32.54 -31.40
N SER A 124 13.60 32.63 -32.22
CA SER A 124 13.63 31.98 -33.54
C SER A 124 15.06 31.66 -33.96
N ASN A 125 15.28 30.48 -34.56
CA ASN A 125 16.54 30.07 -35.17
C ASN A 125 17.76 30.23 -34.24
N LEU A 126 17.75 29.53 -33.10
CA LEU A 126 18.77 29.64 -32.06
C LEU A 126 19.83 28.53 -32.16
N SER A 127 21.06 28.86 -31.79
CA SER A 127 22.07 27.87 -31.38
C SER A 127 21.82 27.39 -29.94
N ARG A 128 22.55 26.35 -29.55
CA ARG A 128 22.54 25.80 -28.18
C ARG A 128 23.02 26.82 -27.15
N GLU A 129 24.07 27.56 -27.50
CA GLU A 129 24.72 28.58 -26.68
C GLU A 129 23.79 29.78 -26.46
N GLU A 130 23.05 30.18 -27.50
CA GLU A 130 22.05 31.24 -27.42
C GLU A 130 20.85 30.85 -26.56
N PHE A 131 20.45 29.57 -26.57
CA PHE A 131 19.33 29.08 -25.77
C PHE A 131 19.71 28.77 -24.30
N LYS A 132 20.99 28.49 -24.02
CA LYS A 132 21.48 28.10 -22.68
C LYS A 132 21.01 29.02 -21.54
N PRO A 133 20.99 30.36 -21.65
CA PRO A 133 20.50 31.24 -20.59
C PRO A 133 18.99 31.08 -20.29
N TYR A 134 18.22 30.55 -21.25
CA TYR A 134 16.77 30.43 -21.15
C TYR A 134 16.31 29.04 -20.70
N ALA A 135 17.09 27.99 -20.98
CA ALA A 135 16.70 26.59 -20.84
C ALA A 135 16.11 26.21 -19.46
N TYR A 136 16.60 26.84 -18.39
CA TYR A 136 16.19 26.57 -17.00
C TYR A 136 15.63 27.82 -16.30
N SER A 137 15.15 28.79 -17.07
CA SER A 137 14.62 30.05 -16.53
C SER A 137 13.23 29.95 -15.91
N SER A 138 12.56 28.80 -16.01
CA SER A 138 11.15 28.60 -15.59
C SER A 138 10.15 29.57 -16.24
N ARG A 139 10.53 30.15 -17.39
CA ARG A 139 9.65 31.03 -18.18
C ARG A 139 9.04 30.28 -19.36
N PRO A 140 7.79 30.59 -19.74
CA PRO A 140 7.21 30.05 -20.96
C PRO A 140 7.95 30.59 -22.18
N ILE A 141 8.39 29.70 -23.06
CA ILE A 141 9.19 30.04 -24.24
C ILE A 141 8.58 29.39 -25.49
N ILE A 142 8.47 30.17 -26.56
CA ILE A 142 8.06 29.71 -27.89
C ILE A 142 9.24 29.89 -28.84
N ILE A 143 9.69 28.80 -29.47
CA ILE A 143 10.76 28.84 -30.46
C ILE A 143 10.15 28.63 -31.84
N LYS A 144 10.09 29.70 -32.63
CA LYS A 144 9.57 29.67 -33.99
C LYS A 144 10.55 28.98 -34.93
N ASN A 145 10.00 28.24 -35.89
CA ASN A 145 10.74 27.53 -36.94
C ASN A 145 11.76 26.47 -36.45
N ALA A 146 11.72 26.10 -35.17
CA ALA A 146 12.60 25.10 -34.56
C ALA A 146 12.61 23.74 -35.27
N ILE A 147 11.45 23.33 -35.79
CA ILE A 147 11.20 21.98 -36.33
C ILE A 147 11.04 21.97 -37.86
N SER A 148 11.29 23.09 -38.53
CA SER A 148 11.03 23.24 -39.98
C SER A 148 11.79 22.23 -40.84
N HIS A 149 12.97 21.80 -40.38
CA HIS A 149 13.82 20.81 -41.03
C HIS A 149 13.43 19.35 -40.70
N TRP A 150 12.50 19.12 -39.77
CA TRP A 150 12.10 17.77 -39.38
C TRP A 150 11.27 17.10 -40.47
N PRO A 151 11.60 15.85 -40.86
CA PRO A 151 10.73 15.07 -41.74
C PRO A 151 9.31 14.91 -41.18
N ALA A 152 9.16 14.89 -39.84
CA ALA A 152 7.88 14.78 -39.15
C ALA A 152 6.84 15.83 -39.60
N ALA A 153 7.23 17.07 -39.91
CA ALA A 153 6.30 18.11 -40.33
C ALA A 153 5.52 17.71 -41.60
N ARG A 154 6.16 16.97 -42.50
CA ARG A 154 5.56 16.48 -43.76
C ARG A 154 5.00 15.08 -43.61
N LEU A 155 5.77 14.16 -43.03
CA LEU A 155 5.47 12.73 -43.03
C LEU A 155 4.54 12.29 -41.90
N LEU A 156 4.65 12.90 -40.71
CA LEU A 156 3.88 12.46 -39.55
C LEU A 156 2.43 12.97 -39.67
N ASN A 157 1.51 12.05 -39.94
CA ASN A 157 0.09 12.29 -40.03
C ASN A 157 -0.70 11.09 -39.49
N PHE A 158 -2.03 11.25 -39.37
CA PHE A 158 -2.90 10.21 -38.84
C PHE A 158 -2.76 8.87 -39.56
N THR A 159 -2.71 8.87 -40.89
CA THR A 159 -2.59 7.64 -41.69
C THR A 159 -1.25 6.96 -41.45
N PHE A 160 -0.15 7.72 -41.43
CA PHE A 160 1.17 7.18 -41.12
C PHE A 160 1.21 6.52 -39.73
N LEU A 161 0.69 7.20 -38.71
CA LEU A 161 0.63 6.67 -37.34
C LEU A 161 -0.21 5.38 -37.30
N LYS A 162 -1.41 5.42 -37.89
CA LYS A 162 -2.32 4.27 -37.97
C LYS A 162 -1.62 3.06 -38.59
N ASP A 163 -0.98 3.24 -39.74
CA ASP A 163 -0.33 2.16 -40.48
C ASP A 163 0.91 1.63 -39.74
N LEU A 164 1.68 2.51 -39.10
CA LEU A 164 2.83 2.14 -38.29
C LEU A 164 2.40 1.26 -37.10
N TYR A 165 1.38 1.67 -36.35
CA TYR A 165 0.90 0.90 -35.20
C TYR A 165 0.21 -0.41 -35.62
N TYR A 166 -0.53 -0.45 -36.73
CA TYR A 166 -1.12 -1.71 -37.21
C TYR A 166 -0.07 -2.73 -37.70
N LYS A 167 1.09 -2.28 -38.19
CA LYS A 167 2.22 -3.18 -38.50
C LYS A 167 2.81 -3.84 -37.25
N HIS A 168 2.60 -3.26 -36.07
CA HIS A 168 3.11 -3.78 -34.80
C HIS A 168 1.98 -3.94 -33.77
N PRO A 169 1.16 -5.01 -33.84
CA PRO A 169 0.01 -5.20 -32.96
C PRO A 169 0.33 -5.20 -31.45
N SER A 170 1.55 -5.58 -31.07
CA SER A 170 2.02 -5.50 -29.67
C SER A 170 2.01 -4.07 -29.13
N ALA A 171 2.24 -3.06 -29.97
CA ALA A 171 2.20 -1.65 -29.59
C ALA A 171 0.79 -1.14 -29.32
N LEU A 172 -0.23 -1.72 -29.97
CA LEU A 172 -1.65 -1.35 -29.77
C LEU A 172 -2.21 -1.86 -28.44
N ASN A 173 -1.67 -2.98 -27.95
CA ASN A 173 -2.09 -3.64 -26.71
C ASN A 173 -1.08 -3.43 -25.57
N SER A 174 -0.18 -2.45 -25.68
CA SER A 174 0.83 -2.17 -24.66
C SER A 174 0.17 -1.54 -23.43
N PHE A 175 -0.43 -2.37 -22.58
CA PHE A 175 -0.98 -2.02 -21.26
C PHE A 175 0.08 -2.16 -20.15
N HIS A 176 1.33 -1.79 -20.42
CA HIS A 176 2.34 -1.74 -19.36
C HIS A 176 1.96 -0.65 -18.35
N GLU A 177 2.30 -0.87 -17.07
CA GLU A 177 1.98 0.07 -15.97
C GLU A 177 2.46 1.50 -16.25
N ASP A 178 3.55 1.65 -17.02
CA ASP A 178 4.14 2.95 -17.38
C ASP A 178 3.59 3.55 -18.69
N CYS A 179 2.67 2.87 -19.37
CA CYS A 179 2.16 3.26 -20.69
C CYS A 179 0.76 3.82 -20.59
N GLN A 180 0.68 5.14 -20.65
CA GLN A 180 -0.54 5.89 -20.44
C GLN A 180 -1.25 6.20 -21.76
N PHE A 181 -2.55 5.88 -21.80
CA PHE A 181 -3.49 6.46 -22.76
C PHE A 181 -4.28 7.57 -22.08
N LEU A 182 -4.23 8.76 -22.66
CA LEU A 182 -4.82 9.99 -22.13
C LEU A 182 -6.04 10.34 -22.98
N HIS A 183 -7.25 10.06 -22.49
CA HIS A 183 -8.46 10.20 -23.30
C HIS A 183 -9.12 11.59 -23.25
N PHE A 184 -8.66 12.54 -22.41
CA PHE A 184 -9.09 13.96 -22.31
C PHE A 184 -10.54 14.27 -22.74
N LYS A 185 -11.54 13.76 -22.00
CA LYS A 185 -12.99 13.95 -22.27
C LYS A 185 -13.51 13.40 -23.60
N SER A 186 -12.70 12.65 -24.35
CA SER A 186 -13.16 11.87 -25.50
C SER A 186 -13.77 10.53 -25.06
N ASN A 187 -14.56 9.95 -25.95
CA ASN A 187 -15.17 8.62 -25.77
C ASN A 187 -14.22 7.46 -26.15
N PHE A 188 -12.97 7.76 -26.51
CA PHE A 188 -11.98 6.75 -26.87
C PHE A 188 -11.35 6.19 -25.58
N GLN A 189 -11.27 4.88 -25.46
CA GLN A 189 -10.68 4.22 -24.28
C GLN A 189 -9.27 3.69 -24.57
N THR A 190 -8.99 3.41 -25.84
CA THR A 190 -7.73 2.83 -26.28
C THR A 190 -7.22 3.50 -27.56
N LEU A 191 -5.92 3.36 -27.83
CA LEU A 191 -5.32 3.79 -29.08
C LEU A 191 -5.94 3.09 -30.30
N LYS A 192 -6.43 1.85 -30.11
CA LYS A 192 -7.15 1.11 -31.14
C LYS A 192 -8.48 1.76 -31.51
N ASP A 193 -9.18 2.35 -30.54
CA ASP A 193 -10.44 3.06 -30.80
C ASP A 193 -10.19 4.33 -31.62
N VAL A 194 -9.09 5.04 -31.31
CA VAL A 194 -8.65 6.23 -32.07
C VAL A 194 -8.38 5.85 -33.52
N PHE A 195 -7.64 4.77 -33.79
CA PHE A 195 -7.36 4.33 -35.16
C PHE A 195 -8.55 3.71 -35.91
N ARG A 196 -9.65 3.44 -35.21
CA ARG A 196 -10.92 2.95 -35.77
C ARG A 196 -12.02 4.01 -35.78
N MET A 197 -11.70 5.26 -35.41
CA MET A 197 -12.69 6.32 -35.34
C MET A 197 -13.40 6.53 -36.68
N SER A 198 -14.67 6.91 -36.60
CA SER A 198 -15.48 7.21 -37.79
C SER A 198 -15.00 8.46 -38.52
N GLU A 199 -15.48 8.65 -39.74
CA GLU A 199 -15.13 9.83 -40.54
C GLU A 199 -15.61 11.13 -39.89
N ASP A 200 -16.72 11.13 -39.13
CA ASP A 200 -17.19 12.30 -38.35
C ASP A 200 -16.09 12.90 -37.46
N PHE A 201 -15.36 12.05 -36.73
CA PHE A 201 -14.27 12.50 -35.86
C PHE A 201 -13.04 12.92 -36.66
N ARG A 202 -12.73 12.20 -37.75
CA ARG A 202 -11.57 12.49 -38.62
C ARG A 202 -11.70 13.80 -39.38
N SER A 203 -12.92 14.11 -39.81
CA SER A 203 -13.26 15.33 -40.56
C SER A 203 -13.52 16.54 -39.65
N GLY A 204 -13.51 16.36 -38.33
CA GLY A 204 -13.70 17.45 -37.37
C GLY A 204 -15.17 17.87 -37.18
N HIS A 205 -16.14 16.98 -37.39
CA HIS A 205 -17.53 17.30 -37.04
C HIS A 205 -17.82 17.13 -35.56
N LYS A 206 -16.99 16.35 -34.85
CA LYS A 206 -17.12 16.09 -33.41
C LYS A 206 -15.79 16.41 -32.72
N PRO A 207 -15.80 17.13 -31.58
CA PRO A 207 -14.59 17.42 -30.83
C PRO A 207 -14.04 16.15 -30.17
N TRP A 208 -12.72 16.06 -30.12
CA TRP A 208 -12.00 14.99 -29.43
C TRP A 208 -10.56 15.39 -29.18
N TYR A 209 -9.94 14.88 -28.12
CA TYR A 209 -8.51 15.06 -27.88
C TYR A 209 -7.99 13.84 -27.14
N VAL A 210 -6.86 13.31 -27.60
CA VAL A 210 -6.19 12.18 -26.97
C VAL A 210 -4.69 12.40 -26.97
N GLY A 211 -4.03 11.80 -25.98
CA GLY A 211 -2.59 11.62 -25.95
C GLY A 211 -2.25 10.18 -25.64
N TRP A 212 -1.07 9.74 -26.03
CA TRP A 212 -0.54 8.45 -25.56
C TRP A 212 0.97 8.47 -25.49
N SER A 213 1.51 7.70 -24.54
CA SER A 213 2.93 7.44 -24.42
C SER A 213 3.37 6.36 -25.41
N ASN A 214 4.41 6.63 -26.19
CA ASN A 214 5.01 5.65 -27.07
C ASN A 214 6.08 4.85 -26.33
N CYS A 215 5.68 3.76 -25.70
CA CYS A 215 6.57 2.87 -24.97
C CYS A 215 7.17 1.73 -25.80
N ASN A 216 6.61 1.46 -26.99
CA ASN A 216 7.07 0.33 -27.79
C ASN A 216 8.41 0.71 -28.44
N PRO A 217 9.53 0.02 -28.14
CA PRO A 217 10.85 0.45 -28.59
C PRO A 217 10.98 0.43 -30.11
N VAL A 218 10.26 -0.45 -30.81
CA VAL A 218 10.26 -0.51 -32.28
C VAL A 218 9.57 0.71 -32.87
N ILE A 219 8.38 1.05 -32.36
CA ILE A 219 7.65 2.24 -32.81
C ILE A 219 8.44 3.50 -32.47
N LEU A 220 9.01 3.58 -31.26
CA LEU A 220 9.84 4.70 -30.82
C LEU A 220 11.05 4.91 -31.74
N ALA A 221 11.75 3.84 -32.10
CA ALA A 221 12.86 3.91 -33.04
C ALA A 221 12.45 4.42 -34.42
N GLU A 222 11.30 3.97 -34.96
CA GLU A 222 10.79 4.46 -36.25
C GLU A 222 10.37 5.94 -36.19
N LEU A 223 9.69 6.33 -35.12
CA LEU A 223 9.22 7.69 -34.93
C LEU A 223 10.37 8.70 -34.72
N ARG A 224 11.40 8.34 -33.96
CA ARG A 224 12.57 9.20 -33.71
C ARG A 224 13.43 9.48 -34.94
N LYS A 225 13.29 8.72 -36.03
CA LYS A 225 13.87 9.07 -37.34
C LYS A 225 13.25 10.35 -37.93
N LEU A 226 12.03 10.70 -37.50
CA LEU A 226 11.26 11.82 -38.05
C LEU A 226 11.38 13.10 -37.22
N TYR A 227 11.65 12.99 -35.92
CA TYR A 227 11.80 14.11 -34.99
C TYR A 227 13.04 13.91 -34.10
N PRO A 228 14.24 14.35 -34.53
CA PRO A 228 15.42 14.27 -33.67
C PRO A 228 15.30 15.23 -32.46
N LYS A 229 16.19 15.08 -31.47
CA LYS A 229 16.32 16.06 -30.37
C LYS A 229 16.50 17.47 -30.98
N PRO A 230 15.71 18.48 -30.56
CA PRO A 230 15.88 19.83 -31.09
C PRO A 230 17.30 20.36 -30.89
N HIS A 231 17.88 20.94 -31.94
CA HIS A 231 19.30 21.32 -32.02
C HIS A 231 19.72 22.34 -30.96
N PHE A 232 18.82 23.24 -30.56
CA PHE A 232 19.05 24.29 -29.58
C PHE A 232 19.00 23.80 -28.12
N LEU A 233 18.49 22.59 -27.86
CA LEU A 233 18.43 22.10 -26.47
C LEU A 233 19.84 21.87 -25.91
N PRO A 234 20.10 22.16 -24.62
CA PRO A 234 21.37 21.88 -23.97
C PRO A 234 21.84 20.42 -24.06
N GLU A 235 23.13 20.16 -23.85
CA GLU A 235 23.67 18.78 -23.95
C GLU A 235 23.11 17.89 -22.86
N ASP A 236 23.01 18.42 -21.64
CA ASP A 236 22.42 17.85 -20.44
C ASP A 236 20.88 17.73 -20.51
N ALA A 237 20.23 18.26 -21.54
CA ALA A 237 18.79 18.05 -21.72
C ALA A 237 18.51 16.57 -22.00
N GLU A 238 17.96 15.89 -20.99
CA GLU A 238 17.61 14.49 -21.03
C GLU A 238 16.48 14.23 -22.04
N MET A 239 16.60 13.14 -22.79
CA MET A 239 15.53 12.62 -23.63
C MET A 239 14.97 11.36 -22.97
N PRO A 240 13.71 11.36 -22.49
CA PRO A 240 13.13 10.18 -21.84
C PRO A 240 13.10 9.00 -22.82
N ASN A 241 13.00 7.76 -22.34
CA ASN A 241 12.83 6.57 -23.20
C ASN A 241 11.38 6.40 -23.70
N THR A 242 10.57 7.44 -23.63
CA THR A 242 9.16 7.44 -24.00
C THR A 242 8.77 8.84 -24.45
N ASP A 243 8.21 8.95 -25.65
CA ASP A 243 7.72 10.21 -26.20
C ASP A 243 6.19 10.19 -26.18
N PHE A 244 5.56 11.35 -25.99
CA PHE A 244 4.09 11.46 -26.06
C PHE A 244 3.65 12.01 -27.42
N VAL A 245 2.58 11.42 -27.95
CA VAL A 245 1.89 11.92 -29.15
C VAL A 245 0.52 12.42 -28.74
N PHE A 246 0.16 13.62 -29.18
CA PHE A 246 -1.15 14.23 -28.93
C PHE A 246 -1.84 14.55 -30.25
N LEU A 247 -3.13 14.21 -30.35
CA LEU A 247 -3.97 14.45 -31.52
C LEU A 247 -5.38 14.87 -31.08
N GLY A 248 -6.03 15.71 -31.89
CA GLY A 248 -7.44 16.03 -31.69
C GLY A 248 -7.93 17.21 -32.50
N TYR A 249 -9.16 17.60 -32.20
CA TYR A 249 -9.91 18.68 -32.83
C TYR A 249 -10.81 19.37 -31.79
N GLU A 250 -10.75 20.71 -31.73
CA GLU A 250 -11.55 21.62 -30.87
C GLU A 250 -11.58 21.34 -29.36
N GLN A 251 -10.93 20.29 -28.89
CA GLN A 251 -10.82 19.89 -27.49
C GLN A 251 -9.34 19.93 -27.05
N GLY A 252 -9.11 20.00 -25.74
CA GLY A 252 -7.77 19.99 -25.15
C GLY A 252 -7.76 19.36 -23.77
N ALA A 253 -6.57 19.32 -23.17
CA ALA A 253 -6.40 18.93 -21.77
C ALA A 253 -7.04 19.99 -20.84
N VAL A 254 -7.65 19.54 -19.75
CA VAL A 254 -8.10 20.45 -18.68
C VAL A 254 -6.91 21.08 -17.97
N MET A 255 -7.11 22.17 -17.22
CA MET A 255 -6.04 22.76 -16.42
C MET A 255 -5.50 21.72 -15.42
N HIS A 256 -4.18 21.51 -15.44
CA HIS A 256 -3.46 20.56 -14.58
C HIS A 256 -2.02 21.05 -14.38
N ILE A 257 -1.33 20.42 -13.44
CA ILE A 257 0.09 20.66 -13.14
C ILE A 257 0.84 19.36 -13.44
N ASP A 258 1.85 19.43 -14.29
CA ASP A 258 2.76 18.32 -14.59
C ASP A 258 4.01 18.42 -13.72
N TYR A 259 4.29 17.38 -12.93
CA TYR A 259 5.50 17.30 -12.12
C TYR A 259 6.64 16.65 -12.90
N ILE A 260 7.25 17.43 -13.79
CA ILE A 260 8.38 16.99 -14.61
C ILE A 260 9.62 17.79 -14.18
N PRO A 261 10.56 17.20 -13.41
CA PRO A 261 11.73 17.91 -12.88
C PRO A 261 12.83 18.16 -13.94
N ARG A 262 12.47 18.10 -15.22
CA ARG A 262 13.37 18.14 -16.37
C ARG A 262 12.83 19.12 -17.40
N LEU A 263 13.69 19.54 -18.32
CA LEU A 263 13.28 20.37 -19.44
C LEU A 263 12.22 19.64 -20.28
N MET A 264 11.00 20.14 -20.26
CA MET A 264 9.89 19.68 -21.09
C MET A 264 9.77 20.55 -22.32
N TRP A 265 9.52 19.94 -23.47
CA TRP A 265 9.20 20.64 -24.70
C TRP A 265 8.10 19.90 -25.48
N GLN A 266 7.30 20.65 -26.23
CA GLN A 266 6.31 20.09 -27.15
C GLN A 266 6.50 20.70 -28.54
N ALA A 267 6.61 19.86 -29.57
CA ALA A 267 6.63 20.31 -30.95
C ALA A 267 5.22 20.28 -31.56
N GLN A 268 4.75 21.43 -32.07
CA GLN A 268 3.50 21.50 -32.83
C GLN A 268 3.77 21.19 -34.31
N LEU A 269 3.38 20.00 -34.77
CA LEU A 269 3.68 19.56 -36.14
C LEU A 269 2.64 20.05 -37.17
N ARG A 270 1.35 20.05 -36.81
CA ARG A 270 0.24 20.42 -37.70
C ARG A 270 -0.90 21.07 -36.92
N GLY A 271 -1.63 21.98 -37.56
CA GLY A 271 -2.73 22.70 -36.93
C GLY A 271 -2.28 23.66 -35.83
N ASN A 272 -3.24 24.13 -35.03
CA ASN A 272 -3.02 25.15 -34.00
C ASN A 272 -3.34 24.58 -32.62
N LYS A 273 -2.57 24.99 -31.61
CA LYS A 273 -2.81 24.68 -30.20
C LYS A 273 -2.69 25.96 -29.39
N SER A 274 -3.71 26.26 -28.59
CA SER A 274 -3.71 27.35 -27.64
C SER A 274 -3.35 26.81 -26.25
N TRP A 275 -2.49 27.54 -25.54
CA TRP A 275 -2.11 27.24 -24.16
C TRP A 275 -2.58 28.36 -23.25
N ILE A 276 -3.22 27.97 -22.15
CA ILE A 276 -3.54 28.86 -21.04
C ILE A 276 -2.62 28.43 -19.91
N LEU A 277 -1.80 29.36 -19.43
CA LEU A 277 -0.84 29.12 -18.37
C LEU A 277 -1.25 29.96 -17.17
N ALA A 278 -1.28 29.33 -16.01
CA ALA A 278 -1.48 29.99 -14.74
C ALA A 278 -0.29 29.63 -13.83
N PRO A 279 0.15 30.55 -12.95
CA PRO A 279 1.07 30.18 -11.88
C PRO A 279 0.40 29.17 -10.94
N THR A 280 1.20 28.57 -10.06
CA THR A 280 0.65 27.75 -8.97
C THR A 280 -0.25 28.61 -8.07
N PRO A 281 -1.32 28.04 -7.47
CA PRO A 281 -2.31 28.80 -6.70
C PRO A 281 -1.75 29.73 -5.61
N GLU A 282 -0.67 29.33 -4.94
CA GLU A 282 0.01 30.12 -3.91
C GLU A 282 0.68 31.40 -4.44
N CYS A 283 0.89 31.48 -5.76
CA CYS A 283 1.52 32.62 -6.44
C CYS A 283 0.52 33.54 -7.15
N ASP A 284 -0.78 33.22 -7.13
CA ASP A 284 -1.81 33.95 -7.85
C ASP A 284 -1.88 35.44 -7.43
N VAL A 285 -1.74 35.72 -6.13
CA VAL A 285 -1.79 37.10 -5.60
C VAL A 285 -0.63 37.98 -6.06
N ARG A 286 0.53 37.39 -6.39
CA ARG A 286 1.72 38.14 -6.86
C ARG A 286 1.71 38.39 -8.36
N MET A 287 0.87 37.67 -9.09
CA MET A 287 0.61 37.87 -10.50
C MET A 287 -0.63 38.74 -10.63
N SER A 288 -0.46 40.02 -10.93
CA SER A 288 -1.57 40.80 -11.49
C SER A 288 -2.13 40.04 -12.71
N GLN A 289 -3.39 39.60 -12.59
CA GLN A 289 -4.11 38.70 -13.50
C GLN A 289 -3.78 38.93 -14.99
N PHE A 290 -3.46 37.84 -15.69
CA PHE A 290 -3.37 37.76 -17.16
C PHE A 290 -4.70 37.31 -17.76
#